data_AF-A0A7X7PYY9-F1
#
_entry.id   AF-A0A7X7PYY9-F1
#
_cell.length_a   1.000
_cell.length_b   1.000
_cell.length_c   1.000
_cell.angle_alpha   90.00
_cell.angle_beta   90.00
_cell.angle_gamma   90.00
#
_symmetry.space_group_name_H-M   'P 1'
#
loop_
_entity.id
_entity.type
_entity.pdbx_description
1 polymer ?
#
loop_
_entity_poly.entity_id
_entity_poly.type
_entity_poly.pdbx_seq_one_letter_code
_entity_poly.pdbx_strand_id
1 'polypeptide(L)'
;NPVRLLDAAGLAFFAVAGTEKALVFGLSPMMAALLGMVTGIGGGMVRDVLLAEIPAVLRSDLYAVAALAGAAIVAVGHMLGLPPVLTTLVGGIVCFTLRVLAIRRGWSLPVAGERRIADAERKSDAK
;
A
#
# COMPACT_ATOMS: atom_id res chain seq x y z
N ASN A 1 7.34 -12.72 -13.62
CA ASN A 1 8.62 -12.47 -12.94
C ASN A 1 8.49 -12.88 -11.47
N PRO A 2 9.18 -13.93 -10.99
CA PRO A 2 8.97 -14.50 -9.66
C PRO A 2 9.27 -13.52 -8.51
N VAL A 3 10.26 -12.63 -8.69
CA VAL A 3 10.66 -11.63 -7.68
C VAL A 3 9.50 -10.72 -7.27
N ARG A 4 8.69 -10.26 -8.23
CA ARG A 4 7.51 -9.39 -7.95
C ARG A 4 6.39 -10.12 -7.22
N LEU A 5 6.30 -11.44 -7.36
CA LEU A 5 5.30 -12.25 -6.66
C LEU A 5 5.68 -12.44 -5.20
N LEU A 6 6.96 -12.73 -4.94
CA LEU A 6 7.50 -12.82 -3.59
C LEU A 6 7.44 -11.47 -2.86
N ASP A 7 7.72 -10.39 -3.57
CA ASP A 7 7.54 -9.03 -3.08
C ASP A 7 6.08 -8.75 -2.65
N ALA A 8 5.11 -9.10 -3.51
CA ALA A 8 3.68 -8.97 -3.17
C ALA A 8 3.29 -9.82 -1.95
N ALA A 9 3.85 -11.01 -1.80
CA ALA A 9 3.61 -11.89 -0.65
C ALA A 9 4.18 -11.28 0.64
N GLY A 10 5.43 -10.81 0.60
CA GLY A 10 6.07 -10.12 1.72
C GLY A 10 5.30 -8.85 2.12
N LEU A 11 4.90 -8.04 1.14
CA LEU A 11 4.09 -6.85 1.36
C LEU A 11 2.79 -7.17 2.12
N ALA A 12 2.04 -8.17 1.64
CA ALA A 12 0.79 -8.57 2.25
C ALA A 12 0.98 -9.09 3.68
N PHE A 13 1.97 -9.97 3.89
CA PHE A 13 2.27 -10.55 5.19
C PHE A 13 2.68 -9.49 6.22
N PHE A 14 3.66 -8.65 5.89
CA PHE A 14 4.15 -7.62 6.80
C PHE A 14 3.14 -6.52 7.06
N ALA A 15 2.27 -6.19 6.09
CA ALA A 15 1.21 -5.22 6.29
C ALA A 15 0.20 -5.69 7.35
N VAL A 16 -0.34 -6.91 7.21
CA VAL A 16 -1.33 -7.43 8.16
C VAL A 16 -0.72 -7.76 9.51
N ALA A 17 0.49 -8.33 9.55
CA ALA A 17 1.19 -8.64 10.79
C ALA A 17 1.55 -7.36 11.56
N GLY A 18 2.01 -6.32 10.86
CA GLY A 18 2.30 -5.02 11.47
C GLY A 18 1.06 -4.36 12.05
N THR A 19 -0.07 -4.39 11.33
CA THR A 19 -1.34 -3.86 11.84
C THR A 19 -1.86 -4.65 13.04
N GLU A 20 -1.85 -5.98 12.97
CA GLU A 20 -2.30 -6.81 14.09
C GLU A 20 -1.44 -6.57 15.35
N LYS A 21 -0.12 -6.53 15.19
CA LYS A 21 0.78 -6.21 16.31
C LYS A 21 0.50 -4.83 16.87
N ALA A 22 0.35 -3.81 16.02
CA ALA A 22 0.02 -2.46 16.46
C ALA A 22 -1.28 -2.41 17.29
N LEU A 23 -2.33 -3.12 16.85
CA LEU A 23 -3.59 -3.24 17.60
C LEU A 23 -3.40 -3.92 18.95
N VAL A 24 -2.59 -5.00 19.02
CA VAL A 24 -2.28 -5.69 20.28
C VAL A 24 -1.54 -4.78 21.26
N PHE A 25 -0.71 -3.86 20.77
CA PHE A 25 -0.03 -2.84 21.59
C PHE A 25 -0.91 -1.63 21.93
N GLY A 26 -2.21 -1.66 21.60
CA GLY A 26 -3.18 -0.63 21.99
C GLY A 26 -3.17 0.62 21.12
N LEU A 27 -2.57 0.58 19.92
CA LEU A 27 -2.70 1.69 18.97
C LEU A 27 -4.13 1.78 18.45
N SER A 28 -4.57 3.00 18.14
CA SER A 28 -5.86 3.20 17.49
C SER A 28 -5.91 2.49 16.13
N PRO A 29 -7.09 1.99 15.68
CA PRO A 29 -7.19 1.22 14.43
C PRO A 29 -6.64 1.95 13.21
N MET A 30 -6.84 3.27 13.14
CA MET A 30 -6.26 4.11 12.08
C MET A 30 -4.73 4.08 12.12
N MET A 31 -4.12 4.32 13.28
CA MET A 31 -2.67 4.34 13.42
C MET A 31 -2.05 2.96 13.20
N ALA A 32 -2.75 1.90 13.64
CA ALA A 32 -2.34 0.53 13.39
C ALA A 32 -2.36 0.18 11.89
N ALA A 33 -3.36 0.64 11.14
CA ALA A 33 -3.43 0.43 9.70
C ALA A 33 -2.28 1.15 8.97
N LEU A 34 -1.98 2.40 9.36
CA LEU A 34 -0.86 3.16 8.81
C LEU A 34 0.49 2.51 9.14
N LEU A 35 0.68 2.09 10.40
CA LEU A 35 1.93 1.44 10.83
C LEU A 35 2.15 0.09 10.11
N GLY A 36 1.09 -0.69 9.94
CA GLY A 36 1.17 -1.92 9.15
C GLY A 36 1.52 -1.65 7.69
N MET A 37 0.85 -0.68 7.05
CA MET A 37 1.20 -0.27 5.68
C MET A 37 2.68 0.09 5.57
N VAL A 38 3.19 0.95 6.45
CA VAL A 38 4.60 1.37 6.49
C VAL A 38 5.53 0.19 6.66
N THR A 39 5.19 -0.76 7.54
CA THR A 39 5.98 -1.98 7.77
C THR A 39 6.04 -2.84 6.49
N GLY A 40 4.91 -2.98 5.79
CA GLY A 40 4.83 -3.73 4.53
C GLY A 40 5.65 -3.09 3.40
N ILE A 41 5.52 -1.78 3.20
CA ILE A 41 6.25 -1.07 2.13
C ILE A 41 7.72 -0.83 2.46
N GLY A 42 8.07 -0.73 3.74
CA GLY A 42 9.41 -0.39 4.23
C GLY A 42 10.47 -1.39 3.77
N GLY A 43 10.20 -2.68 3.85
CA GLY A 43 11.14 -3.71 3.39
C GLY A 43 11.44 -3.63 1.88
N GLY A 44 10.40 -3.39 1.08
CA GLY A 44 10.55 -3.17 -0.37
C GLY A 44 11.33 -1.90 -0.68
N MET A 45 11.06 -0.80 0.04
CA MET A 45 11.82 0.45 -0.11
C MET A 45 13.30 0.29 0.21
N VAL A 46 13.63 -0.34 1.34
CA VAL A 46 15.03 -0.55 1.74
C VAL A 46 15.75 -1.41 0.70
N ARG A 47 15.12 -2.48 0.21
CA ARG A 47 15.67 -3.30 -0.88
C ARG A 47 15.98 -2.45 -2.11
N ASP A 48 15.01 -1.65 -2.56
CA ASP A 48 15.15 -0.88 -3.79
C ASP A 48 16.26 0.19 -3.66
N VAL A 49 16.37 0.84 -2.50
CA VAL A 49 17.46 1.79 -2.19
C VAL A 49 18.83 1.11 -2.20
N LEU A 50 18.95 -0.08 -1.60
CA LEU A 50 20.20 -0.84 -1.61
C LEU A 50 20.61 -1.30 -3.01
N LEU A 51 19.64 -1.44 -3.92
CA LEU A 51 19.87 -1.73 -5.34
C LEU A 51 20.08 -0.47 -6.19
N ALA A 52 20.15 0.72 -5.59
CA ALA A 52 20.21 2.01 -6.28
C ALA A 52 19.08 2.22 -7.30
N GLU A 53 17.91 1.63 -7.05
CA GLU A 53 16.70 1.81 -7.85
C GLU A 53 15.71 2.78 -7.18
N ILE A 54 14.87 3.42 -7.99
CA ILE A 54 13.76 4.22 -7.47
C ILE A 54 12.77 3.26 -6.79
N PRO A 55 12.37 3.49 -5.52
CA PRO A 55 11.48 2.58 -4.81
C PRO A 55 10.17 2.33 -5.56
N ALA A 56 9.71 1.09 -5.60
CA ALA A 56 8.48 0.69 -6.27
C ALA A 56 7.25 1.44 -5.73
N VAL A 57 7.28 1.84 -4.46
CA VAL A 57 6.21 2.65 -3.85
C VAL A 57 6.10 4.06 -4.44
N LEU A 58 7.21 4.65 -4.91
CA LEU A 58 7.22 5.94 -5.62
C LEU A 58 6.83 5.78 -7.10
N ARG A 59 6.97 4.57 -7.67
CA ARG A 59 6.67 4.29 -9.08
C ARG A 59 5.27 3.73 -9.31
N SER A 60 4.65 3.13 -8.30
CA SER A 60 3.40 2.39 -8.42
C SER A 60 2.48 2.72 -7.26
N ASP A 61 1.52 3.61 -7.52
CA ASP A 61 0.54 4.06 -6.52
C ASP A 61 -0.24 2.89 -5.89
N LEU A 62 -0.48 1.82 -6.66
CA LEU A 62 -1.16 0.61 -6.17
C LEU A 62 -0.33 -0.26 -5.22
N TYR A 63 0.95 0.06 -5.01
CA TYR A 63 1.78 -0.62 -4.02
C TYR A 63 1.33 -0.25 -2.61
N ALA A 64 1.33 1.05 -2.29
CA ALA A 64 0.90 1.55 -1.00
C ALA A 64 -0.61 1.33 -0.77
N VAL A 65 -1.42 1.53 -1.81
CA VAL A 65 -2.88 1.36 -1.72
C VAL A 65 -3.27 -0.09 -1.43
N ALA A 66 -2.60 -1.08 -2.04
CA ALA A 66 -2.87 -2.48 -1.74
C ALA A 66 -2.53 -2.84 -0.28
N ALA A 67 -1.38 -2.36 0.21
CA ALA A 67 -0.97 -2.55 1.60
C ALA A 67 -1.94 -1.87 2.58
N LEU A 68 -2.35 -0.63 2.28
CA LEU A 68 -3.33 0.10 3.08
C LEU A 68 -4.68 -0.61 3.07
N ALA A 69 -5.14 -1.13 1.94
CA ALA A 69 -6.41 -1.85 1.85
C ALA A 69 -6.41 -3.11 2.72
N GLY A 70 -5.33 -3.91 2.69
CA GLY A 70 -5.18 -5.07 3.57
C GLY A 70 -5.15 -4.68 5.05
N ALA A 71 -4.36 -3.66 5.40
CA ALA A 71 -4.26 -3.15 6.76
C ALA A 71 -5.59 -2.56 7.27
N ALA A 72 -6.33 -1.84 6.42
CA ALA A 72 -7.64 -1.29 6.75
C ALA A 72 -8.67 -2.38 7.02
N ILE A 73 -8.65 -3.51 6.28
CA ILE A 73 -9.52 -4.66 6.55
C ILE A 73 -9.26 -5.22 7.96
N VAL A 74 -7.99 -5.36 8.34
CA VAL A 74 -7.61 -5.82 9.69
C VAL A 74 -8.12 -4.83 10.75
N ALA A 75 -7.88 -3.54 10.56
CA ALA A 75 -8.29 -2.49 11.48
C ALA A 75 -9.82 -2.39 11.63
N VAL A 76 -10.58 -2.41 10.54
CA VAL A 76 -12.05 -2.38 10.56
C VAL A 76 -12.60 -3.65 11.17
N GLY A 77 -12.04 -4.82 10.82
CA GLY A 77 -12.44 -6.09 11.40
C GLY A 77 -12.22 -6.13 12.92
N HIS A 78 -11.15 -5.52 13.41
CA HIS A 78 -10.91 -5.33 14.83
C HIS A 78 -11.97 -4.43 15.49
N MET A 79 -12.37 -3.33 14.84
CA MET A 79 -13.45 -2.47 15.35
C MET A 79 -14.80 -3.19 15.44
N LEU A 80 -15.05 -4.15 14.55
CA LEU A 80 -16.26 -4.98 14.55
C LEU A 80 -16.20 -6.16 15.53
N GLY A 81 -15.09 -6.34 16.25
CA GLY A 81 -14.91 -7.46 17.18
C GLY A 81 -14.77 -8.83 16.50
N LEU A 82 -14.38 -8.85 15.21
CA LEU A 82 -14.17 -10.10 14.48
C LEU A 82 -12.89 -10.82 14.94
N PRO A 83 -12.83 -12.15 14.80
CA PRO A 83 -11.64 -12.92 15.18
C PRO A 83 -10.41 -12.47 14.36
N PRO A 84 -9.27 -12.16 15.01
CA PRO A 84 -8.06 -11.64 14.35
C PRO A 84 -7.54 -12.53 13.23
N VAL A 85 -7.64 -13.86 13.40
CA VAL A 85 -7.22 -14.83 12.40
C VAL A 85 -7.98 -14.65 11.09
N LEU A 86 -9.28 -14.35 11.16
CA LEU A 86 -10.09 -14.17 9.94
C LEU A 86 -9.73 -12.86 9.25
N THR A 87 -9.61 -11.76 10.00
CA THR A 87 -9.36 -10.43 9.44
C THR A 87 -7.98 -10.31 8.84
N THR A 88 -6.97 -10.95 9.44
CA THR A 88 -5.59 -11.02 8.91
C THR A 88 -5.49 -11.87 7.66
N LEU A 89 -6.15 -13.03 7.60
CA LEU A 89 -6.20 -13.87 6.40
C LEU A 89 -6.92 -13.14 5.26
N VAL A 90 -8.10 -12.57 5.51
CA VAL A 90 -8.86 -11.83 4.50
C VAL A 90 -8.08 -10.60 4.03
N GLY A 91 -7.54 -9.81 4.96
CA GLY A 91 -6.73 -8.62 4.63
C GLY A 91 -5.49 -8.98 3.81
N GLY A 92 -4.80 -10.07 4.17
CA GLY A 92 -3.61 -10.55 3.47
C GLY A 92 -3.94 -11.04 2.06
N ILE A 93 -5.00 -11.83 1.91
CA ILE A 93 -5.48 -12.29 0.60
C ILE A 93 -5.89 -11.10 -0.28
N VAL A 94 -6.62 -10.12 0.25
CA VAL A 94 -7.03 -8.92 -0.50
C VAL A 94 -5.81 -8.11 -0.92
N CYS A 95 -4.87 -7.83 -0.02
CA CYS A 95 -3.63 -7.12 -0.35
C CYS A 95 -2.83 -7.84 -1.44
N PHE A 96 -2.62 -9.16 -1.28
CA PHE A 96 -1.88 -9.97 -2.24
C PHE A 96 -2.55 -10.01 -3.61
N THR A 97 -3.86 -10.27 -3.65
CA THR A 97 -4.62 -10.34 -4.90
C THR A 97 -4.67 -8.99 -5.61
N LEU A 98 -4.91 -7.89 -4.89
CA LEU A 98 -4.84 -6.54 -5.44
C LEU A 98 -3.46 -6.27 -6.04
N ARG A 99 -2.39 -6.62 -5.32
CA ARG A 99 -1.03 -6.38 -5.80
C ARG A 99 -0.69 -7.23 -7.03
N VAL A 100 -1.05 -8.51 -7.03
CA VAL A 100 -0.84 -9.41 -8.18
C VAL A 100 -1.66 -8.94 -9.39
N LEU A 101 -2.91 -8.50 -9.18
CA LEU A 101 -3.77 -7.99 -10.25
C LEU A 101 -3.22 -6.69 -10.82
N ALA A 102 -2.74 -5.78 -9.98
CA ALA A 102 -2.09 -4.54 -10.40
C ALA A 102 -0.86 -4.82 -11.27
N ILE A 103 -0.02 -5.79 -10.86
CA ILE A 103 1.16 -6.21 -11.64
C ILE A 103 0.77 -6.83 -12.98
N ARG A 104 -0.28 -7.67 -13.01
CA ARG A 104 -0.70 -8.37 -14.24
C ARG A 104 -1.45 -7.48 -15.23
N ARG A 105 -2.26 -6.55 -14.74
CA ARG A 105 -3.04 -5.63 -15.58
C ARG A 105 -2.35 -4.30 -15.85
N GLY A 106 -1.16 -4.09 -15.28
CA GLY A 106 -0.42 -2.84 -15.43
C GLY A 106 -1.19 -1.63 -14.91
N TRP A 107 -2.04 -1.80 -13.90
CA TRP A 107 -2.86 -0.70 -13.39
C TRP A 107 -1.96 0.42 -12.85
N SER A 108 -2.17 1.62 -13.36
CA SER A 108 -1.58 2.87 -12.86
C SER A 108 -2.74 3.75 -12.41
N LEU A 109 -2.63 4.36 -11.22
CA LEU A 109 -3.63 5.35 -10.82
C LEU A 109 -3.44 6.60 -11.72
N PRO A 110 -4.52 7.26 -12.15
CA PRO A 110 -4.41 8.45 -12.98
C PRO A 110 -3.72 9.55 -12.17
N VAL A 111 -2.49 9.89 -12.59
CA VAL A 111 -1.73 10.99 -12.01
C VAL A 111 -2.43 12.30 -12.38
N ALA A 112 -2.72 13.15 -11.41
CA ALA A 112 -3.31 14.47 -11.65
C ALA A 112 -2.28 15.33 -12.41
N GLY A 113 -2.33 15.26 -13.75
CA GLY A 113 -1.30 15.84 -14.61
C GLY A 113 -1.18 17.36 -14.46
N GLU A 114 0.05 17.84 -14.65
CA GLU A 114 0.51 19.24 -14.69
C GLU A 114 -0.30 20.22 -15.57
N ARG A 115 -1.40 19.79 -16.21
CA ARG A 115 -2.24 20.64 -17.08
C ARG A 115 -2.72 21.93 -16.43
N ARG A 116 -2.89 21.98 -15.10
CA ARG A 116 -3.29 23.22 -14.40
C ARG A 116 -2.20 24.30 -14.39
N ILE A 117 -0.92 23.95 -14.46
CA ILE A 117 0.18 24.95 -14.42
C ILE A 117 0.36 25.55 -15.81
N ALA A 118 0.39 24.71 -16.86
CA ALA A 118 0.47 25.17 -18.25
C ALA A 118 -0.74 26.02 -18.68
N ASP A 119 -1.95 25.66 -18.23
CA ASP A 119 -3.17 26.44 -18.51
C ASP A 119 -3.22 27.77 -17.74
N ALA A 120 -2.54 27.87 -16.59
CA ALA A 120 -2.42 29.10 -15.82
C ALA A 120 -1.40 30.07 -16.44
N GLU A 121 -0.24 29.57 -16.89
CA GLU A 121 0.75 30.36 -17.63
C GLU A 121 0.17 30.90 -18.95
N ARG A 122 -0.50 30.05 -19.72
CA ARG A 122 -1.11 30.46 -21.00
C ARG A 122 -2.24 31.49 -20.86
N LYS A 123 -2.92 31.54 -19.72
CA LYS A 123 -3.91 32.60 -19.41
C LYS A 123 -3.27 33.90 -18.89
N SER A 124 -2.07 33.83 -18.32
CA SER A 124 -1.30 35.01 -17.91
C SER A 124 -0.68 35.72 -19.11
N ASP A 125 -0.19 34.97 -20.10
CA ASP A 125 0.40 35.54 -21.32
C ASP A 125 -0.62 36.11 -22.31
N ALA A 126 -1.90 35.73 -22.16
CA ALA A 126 -3.00 36.21 -22.98
C ALA A 126 -3.67 37.48 -22.45
N LYS A 127 -3.13 38.10 -21.40
CA LYS A 127 -3.68 39.28 -20.72
C LYS A 127 -2.69 40.43 -20.75
#